data_AF-A0A256HKE8-F1
#
_entry.id   AF-A0A256HKE8-F1
#
_cell.length_a   1.000
_cell.length_b   1.000
_cell.length_c   1.000
_cell.angle_alpha   90.00
_cell.angle_beta   90.00
_cell.angle_gamma   90.00
#
_symmetry.space_group_name_H-M   'P 1'
#
loop_
_entity.id
_entity.type
_entity.pdbx_description
1 polymer ?
#
loop_
_entity_poly.entity_id
_entity_poly.type
_entity_poly.pdbx_seq_one_letter_code
_entity_poly.pdbx_strand_id
1 'polypeptide(L)'
;MSGKDEYYNRSKQQGYRSRASYKLKQLDEKSDLFERGDTVVDLGAAPGGWLQVAAEEVGESGTVVGVDLQRIDDLEEHDVETIRGDMTEERTRHYLREAVGEGGADVVLSDMAPNMTGEYSLDHARSIHLARQAFDVAEELLAPGGDFVVKAFQGEDLDAFREDVRAEFEYLRTVSPPASRDSSSEVYLVAKGLNTAPVEAGDRLEVTIEELGDEGDGIAYVEGYSVFVPGAGVGETLTVVIDEAKPRFGFAERVDDGE
;
A
#
# COMPACT_ATOMS: atom_id res chain seq x y z
N MET A 1 -31.84 9.37 -14.47
CA MET A 1 -30.79 8.39 -14.83
C MET A 1 -30.09 8.04 -13.54
N SER A 2 -29.97 6.76 -13.20
CA SER A 2 -29.32 6.36 -11.95
C SER A 2 -27.84 6.72 -12.04
N GLY A 3 -27.22 7.23 -10.96
CA GLY A 3 -25.76 7.50 -10.93
C GLY A 3 -24.90 6.28 -11.32
N LYS A 4 -25.49 5.07 -11.28
CA LYS A 4 -24.93 3.82 -11.82
C LYS A 4 -24.56 3.91 -13.31
N ASP A 5 -25.36 4.60 -14.11
CA ASP A 5 -25.13 4.76 -15.55
C ASP A 5 -24.11 5.87 -15.83
N GLU A 6 -24.03 6.90 -14.98
CA GLU A 6 -23.14 8.04 -15.20
C GLU A 6 -21.65 7.63 -15.11
N TYR A 7 -21.23 7.02 -14.00
CA TYR A 7 -19.81 6.63 -13.83
C TYR A 7 -19.39 5.51 -14.78
N TYR A 8 -20.31 4.60 -15.14
CA TYR A 8 -20.02 3.57 -16.14
C TYR A 8 -19.85 4.19 -17.54
N ASN A 9 -20.73 5.11 -17.93
CA ASN A 9 -20.62 5.81 -19.21
C ASN A 9 -19.39 6.72 -19.25
N ARG A 10 -19.05 7.38 -18.14
CA ARG A 10 -17.87 8.23 -18.03
C ARG A 10 -16.58 7.41 -18.12
N SER A 11 -16.55 6.22 -17.49
CA SER A 11 -15.37 5.35 -17.54
C SER A 11 -15.08 4.92 -18.97
N LYS A 12 -16.12 4.52 -19.71
CA LYS A 12 -16.02 4.17 -21.13
C LYS A 12 -15.59 5.35 -22.01
N GLN A 13 -16.08 6.57 -21.73
CA GLN A 13 -15.65 7.77 -22.45
C GLN A 13 -14.18 8.14 -22.20
N GLN A 14 -13.64 7.80 -21.04
CA GLN A 14 -12.26 8.09 -20.64
C GLN A 14 -11.31 6.91 -20.83
N GLY A 15 -11.76 5.80 -21.43
CA GLY A 15 -10.92 4.62 -21.67
C GLY A 15 -10.71 3.71 -20.44
N TYR A 16 -11.31 4.00 -19.29
CA TYR A 16 -11.21 3.14 -18.11
C TYR A 16 -12.01 1.85 -18.26
N ARG A 17 -11.37 0.75 -17.84
CA ARG A 17 -11.92 -0.61 -17.90
C ARG A 17 -13.11 -0.83 -16.99
N SER A 18 -13.18 -0.10 -15.88
CA SER A 18 -14.26 -0.23 -14.92
C SER A 18 -14.65 1.11 -14.29
N ARG A 19 -15.85 1.15 -13.71
CA ARG A 19 -16.28 2.27 -12.87
C ARG A 19 -15.50 2.34 -11.54
N ALA A 20 -14.83 1.26 -11.14
CA ALA A 20 -14.05 1.24 -9.90
C ALA A 20 -12.87 2.21 -9.99
N SER A 21 -12.38 2.50 -11.20
CA SER A 21 -11.37 3.55 -11.44
C SER A 21 -11.76 4.89 -10.82
N TYR A 22 -13.04 5.30 -10.88
CA TYR A 22 -13.49 6.54 -10.22
C TYR A 22 -13.45 6.47 -8.71
N LYS A 23 -13.64 5.28 -8.12
CA LYS A 23 -13.53 5.14 -6.67
C LYS A 23 -12.10 5.38 -6.23
N LEU A 24 -11.12 4.81 -6.94
CA LEU A 24 -9.71 5.00 -6.61
C LEU A 24 -9.30 6.46 -6.76
N LYS A 25 -9.66 7.11 -7.88
CA LYS A 25 -9.42 8.56 -8.06
C LYS A 25 -10.03 9.41 -6.94
N GLN A 26 -11.22 9.05 -6.45
CA GLN A 26 -11.88 9.75 -5.34
C GLN A 26 -11.26 9.45 -3.97
N LEU A 27 -10.62 8.29 -3.80
CA LEU A 27 -9.89 7.94 -2.59
C LEU A 27 -8.57 8.71 -2.56
N ASP A 28 -7.85 8.69 -3.68
CA ASP A 28 -6.61 9.43 -3.87
C ASP A 28 -6.80 10.94 -3.68
N GLU A 29 -7.77 11.57 -4.35
CA GLU A 29 -8.11 12.99 -4.16
C GLU A 29 -8.37 13.38 -2.68
N LYS A 30 -8.80 12.43 -1.85
CA LYS A 30 -9.14 12.67 -0.44
C LYS A 30 -8.05 12.29 0.54
N SER A 31 -7.05 11.54 0.11
CA SER A 31 -6.11 10.87 1.03
C SER A 31 -4.67 10.89 0.52
N ASP A 32 -4.43 11.53 -0.62
CA ASP A 32 -3.12 11.73 -1.25
C ASP A 32 -2.37 10.39 -1.24
N LEU A 33 -2.92 9.41 -1.96
CA LEU A 33 -2.46 8.01 -1.89
C LEU A 33 -1.21 7.78 -2.71
N PHE A 34 -1.07 8.48 -3.83
CA PHE A 34 0.01 8.21 -4.79
C PHE A 34 0.94 9.41 -4.95
N GLU A 35 2.23 9.11 -5.02
CA GLU A 35 3.28 9.99 -5.47
C GLU A 35 3.95 9.43 -6.73
N ARG A 36 4.68 10.29 -7.45
CA ARG A 36 5.39 9.85 -8.65
C ARG A 36 6.60 9.01 -8.27
N GLY A 37 6.72 7.83 -8.90
CA GLY A 37 7.76 6.87 -8.59
C GLY A 37 7.36 5.78 -7.61
N ASP A 38 6.16 5.85 -7.03
CA ASP A 38 5.69 4.83 -6.08
C ASP A 38 5.64 3.43 -6.68
N THR A 39 5.86 2.45 -5.82
CA THR A 39 5.58 1.03 -6.05
C THR A 39 4.21 0.68 -5.49
N VAL A 40 3.26 0.34 -6.38
CA VAL A 40 1.85 0.09 -6.03
C VAL A 40 1.47 -1.36 -6.34
N VAL A 41 0.87 -2.02 -5.36
CA VAL A 41 0.30 -3.37 -5.50
C VAL A 41 -1.23 -3.31 -5.46
N ASP A 42 -1.91 -3.95 -6.41
CA ASP A 42 -3.38 -4.07 -6.42
C ASP A 42 -3.81 -5.55 -6.31
N LEU A 43 -4.45 -5.90 -5.19
CA LEU A 43 -4.93 -7.25 -4.88
C LEU A 43 -6.40 -7.41 -5.27
N GLY A 44 -6.68 -8.40 -6.10
CA GLY A 44 -8.00 -8.56 -6.72
C GLY A 44 -8.20 -7.57 -7.87
N ALA A 45 -7.15 -7.37 -8.66
CA ALA A 45 -7.05 -6.27 -9.61
C ALA A 45 -7.95 -6.40 -10.84
N ALA A 46 -8.53 -7.57 -11.15
CA ALA A 46 -9.32 -7.73 -12.37
C ALA A 46 -10.58 -6.85 -12.35
N PRO A 47 -10.90 -6.13 -13.45
CA PRO A 47 -10.34 -6.23 -14.80
C PRO A 47 -9.15 -5.29 -15.11
N GLY A 48 -8.56 -4.67 -14.10
CA GLY A 48 -7.40 -3.76 -14.21
C GLY A 48 -7.76 -2.28 -14.19
N GLY A 49 -8.94 -1.93 -13.66
CA GLY A 49 -9.36 -0.53 -13.61
C GLY A 49 -8.61 0.31 -12.57
N TRP A 50 -8.20 -0.28 -11.45
CA TRP A 50 -7.37 0.38 -10.44
C TRP A 50 -5.91 0.44 -10.88
N LEU A 51 -5.39 -0.63 -11.49
CA LEU A 51 -4.09 -0.62 -12.18
C LEU A 51 -3.90 0.55 -13.17
N GLN A 52 -4.91 0.84 -14.00
CA GLN A 52 -4.87 2.00 -14.90
C GLN A 52 -4.67 3.32 -14.14
N VAL A 53 -5.40 3.50 -13.05
CA VAL A 53 -5.33 4.73 -12.27
C VAL A 53 -3.98 4.81 -11.56
N ALA A 54 -3.55 3.74 -10.89
CA ALA A 54 -2.24 3.71 -10.24
C ALA A 54 -1.12 4.06 -11.21
N ALA A 55 -1.09 3.42 -12.39
CA ALA A 55 -0.05 3.68 -13.39
C ALA A 55 -0.07 5.13 -13.94
N GLU A 56 -1.25 5.76 -14.05
CA GLU A 56 -1.36 7.17 -14.41
C GLU A 56 -0.77 8.10 -13.33
N GLU A 57 -1.03 7.82 -12.06
CA GLU A 57 -0.63 8.69 -10.94
C GLU A 57 0.88 8.55 -10.64
N VAL A 58 1.41 7.32 -10.61
CA VAL A 58 2.83 7.07 -10.28
C VAL A 58 3.79 7.40 -11.43
N GLY A 59 3.28 7.37 -12.67
CA GLY A 59 4.03 7.71 -13.88
C GLY A 59 5.11 6.70 -14.28
N GLU A 60 5.92 7.05 -15.27
CA GLU A 60 6.88 6.16 -15.94
C GLU A 60 8.03 5.66 -15.05
N SER A 61 8.26 6.32 -13.91
CA SER A 61 9.29 5.92 -12.93
C SER A 61 8.76 5.05 -11.82
N GLY A 62 7.43 4.91 -11.69
CA GLY A 62 6.80 4.06 -10.69
C GLY A 62 6.62 2.62 -11.17
N THR A 63 6.31 1.74 -10.22
CA THR A 63 6.08 0.31 -10.49
C THR A 63 4.65 -0.03 -10.10
N VAL A 64 3.92 -0.72 -10.97
CA VAL A 64 2.54 -1.15 -10.66
C VAL A 64 2.40 -2.64 -10.90
N VAL A 65 2.00 -3.37 -9.86
CA VAL A 65 1.84 -4.83 -9.90
C VAL A 65 0.40 -5.21 -9.51
N GLY A 66 -0.29 -5.92 -10.40
CA GLY A 66 -1.64 -6.43 -10.15
C GLY A 66 -1.68 -7.93 -9.93
N VAL A 67 -2.40 -8.38 -8.91
CA VAL A 67 -2.64 -9.82 -8.68
C VAL A 67 -4.12 -10.15 -8.72
N ASP A 68 -4.48 -11.17 -9.49
CA ASP A 68 -5.84 -11.70 -9.53
C ASP A 68 -5.88 -13.19 -9.93
N LEU A 69 -6.94 -13.90 -9.53
CA LEU A 69 -7.21 -15.26 -10.00
C LEU A 69 -7.56 -15.29 -11.50
N GLN A 70 -8.20 -14.22 -11.98
CA GLN A 70 -8.60 -14.00 -13.36
C GLN A 70 -7.45 -13.44 -14.18
N ARG A 71 -7.46 -13.74 -15.48
CA ARG A 71 -6.54 -13.07 -16.41
C ARG A 71 -6.97 -11.61 -16.55
N ILE A 72 -6.01 -10.70 -16.40
CA ILE A 72 -6.16 -9.29 -16.74
C ILE A 72 -5.63 -9.11 -18.17
N ASP A 73 -6.37 -8.42 -19.02
CA ASP A 73 -5.90 -8.11 -20.38
C ASP A 73 -4.74 -7.10 -20.33
N ASP A 74 -3.83 -7.15 -21.29
CA ASP A 74 -2.64 -6.29 -21.31
C ASP A 74 -3.02 -4.80 -21.35
N LEU A 75 -2.39 -3.99 -20.50
CA LEU A 75 -2.61 -2.55 -20.41
C LEU A 75 -1.62 -1.82 -21.32
N GLU A 76 -1.81 -1.87 -22.63
CA GLU A 76 -0.82 -1.44 -23.64
C GLU A 76 -0.28 0.01 -23.48
N GLU A 77 -1.02 0.88 -22.80
CA GLU A 77 -0.66 2.29 -22.57
C GLU A 77 0.10 2.52 -21.25
N HIS A 78 0.29 1.48 -20.42
CA HIS A 78 0.88 1.58 -19.09
C HIS A 78 1.87 0.43 -18.86
N ASP A 79 2.99 0.72 -18.22
CA ASP A 79 3.90 -0.32 -17.78
C ASP A 79 3.37 -0.92 -16.47
N VAL A 80 2.69 -2.06 -16.58
CA VAL A 80 2.04 -2.75 -15.45
C VAL A 80 2.34 -4.22 -15.52
N GLU A 81 2.88 -4.76 -14.44
CA GLU A 81 3.04 -6.20 -14.28
C GLU A 81 1.75 -6.82 -13.76
N THR A 82 1.34 -7.96 -14.31
CA THR A 82 0.16 -8.69 -13.82
C THR A 82 0.50 -10.15 -13.53
N ILE A 83 0.17 -10.58 -12.31
CA ILE A 83 0.38 -11.93 -11.82
C ILE A 83 -0.98 -12.60 -11.71
N ARG A 84 -1.15 -13.68 -12.47
CA ARG A 84 -2.34 -14.52 -12.32
C ARG A 84 -2.08 -15.58 -11.25
N GLY A 85 -2.71 -15.44 -10.09
CA GLY A 85 -2.44 -16.32 -8.96
C GLY A 85 -3.40 -16.15 -7.80
N ASP A 86 -3.30 -17.09 -6.85
CA ASP A 86 -4.02 -17.05 -5.58
C ASP A 86 -3.04 -16.56 -4.50
N MET A 87 -3.38 -15.49 -3.79
CA MET A 87 -2.54 -14.92 -2.74
C MET A 87 -2.36 -15.84 -1.51
N THR A 88 -3.09 -16.94 -1.43
CA THR A 88 -2.86 -18.01 -0.45
C THR A 88 -1.75 -18.98 -0.87
N GLU A 89 -1.31 -18.95 -2.13
CA GLU A 89 -0.21 -19.78 -2.64
C GLU A 89 1.14 -19.07 -2.45
N GLU A 90 2.11 -19.75 -1.82
CA GLU A 90 3.47 -19.22 -1.63
C GLU A 90 4.15 -18.83 -2.94
N ARG A 91 3.86 -19.56 -4.03
CA ARG A 91 4.39 -19.25 -5.35
C ARG A 91 3.94 -17.87 -5.83
N THR A 92 2.67 -17.52 -5.64
CA THR A 92 2.14 -16.22 -6.04
C THR A 92 2.74 -15.11 -5.18
N ARG A 93 2.88 -15.34 -3.87
CA ARG A 93 3.56 -14.42 -2.96
C ARG A 93 5.02 -14.20 -3.36
N HIS A 94 5.74 -15.26 -3.73
CA HIS A 94 7.12 -15.18 -4.17
C HIS A 94 7.28 -14.28 -5.41
N TYR A 95 6.49 -14.52 -6.47
CA TYR A 95 6.54 -13.67 -7.67
C TYR A 95 6.15 -12.23 -7.38
N LEU A 96 5.17 -12.01 -6.49
CA LEU A 96 4.80 -10.66 -6.10
C LEU A 96 5.94 -9.94 -5.37
N ARG A 97 6.64 -10.62 -4.45
CA ARG A 97 7.82 -10.06 -3.77
C ARG A 97 8.95 -9.75 -4.76
N GLU A 98 9.19 -10.62 -5.74
CA GLU A 98 10.18 -10.36 -6.79
C GLU A 98 9.82 -9.13 -7.63
N ALA A 99 8.54 -8.95 -7.99
CA ALA A 99 8.08 -7.82 -8.77
C ALA A 99 8.11 -6.49 -7.98
N VAL A 100 7.83 -6.54 -6.68
CA VAL A 100 7.91 -5.37 -5.77
C VAL A 100 9.36 -4.99 -5.49
N GLY A 101 10.26 -5.97 -5.36
CA GLY A 101 11.66 -5.75 -5.04
C GLY A 101 11.93 -5.54 -3.55
N GLU A 102 13.21 -5.35 -3.20
CA GLU A 102 13.67 -5.26 -1.80
C GLU A 102 13.25 -3.97 -1.08
N GLY A 103 12.86 -2.93 -1.83
CA GLY A 103 12.39 -1.66 -1.25
C GLY A 103 10.98 -1.72 -0.66
N GLY A 104 10.23 -2.81 -0.91
CA GLY A 104 8.83 -2.90 -0.52
C GLY A 104 7.89 -2.07 -1.40
N ALA A 105 6.59 -2.13 -1.09
CA ALA A 105 5.56 -1.34 -1.75
C ALA A 105 5.27 -0.06 -0.96
N ASP A 106 5.07 1.05 -1.66
CA ASP A 106 4.59 2.29 -1.06
C ASP A 106 3.10 2.23 -0.77
N VAL A 107 2.33 1.53 -1.63
CA VAL A 107 0.88 1.40 -1.49
C VAL A 107 0.42 -0.01 -1.82
N VAL A 108 -0.38 -0.60 -0.93
CA VAL A 108 -1.10 -1.85 -1.18
C VAL A 108 -2.61 -1.56 -1.22
N LEU A 109 -3.24 -1.92 -2.33
CA LEU A 109 -4.65 -1.70 -2.62
C LEU A 109 -5.39 -3.04 -2.65
N SER A 110 -6.66 -3.04 -2.25
CA SER A 110 -7.56 -4.15 -2.53
C SER A 110 -9.01 -3.73 -2.72
N ASP A 111 -9.52 -4.00 -3.94
CA ASP A 111 -10.95 -3.93 -4.25
C ASP A 111 -11.58 -5.34 -4.34
N MET A 112 -11.04 -6.32 -3.61
CA MET A 112 -11.61 -7.67 -3.54
C MET A 112 -13.04 -7.66 -2.97
N ALA A 113 -13.94 -8.42 -3.58
CA ALA A 113 -15.29 -8.64 -3.08
C ALA A 113 -15.66 -10.12 -3.22
N PRO A 114 -16.39 -10.69 -2.24
CA PRO A 114 -16.88 -12.05 -2.36
C PRO A 114 -18.03 -12.13 -3.38
N ASN A 115 -18.29 -13.35 -3.86
CA ASN A 115 -19.54 -13.62 -4.57
C ASN A 115 -20.72 -13.42 -3.61
N MET A 116 -21.58 -12.45 -3.94
CA MET A 116 -22.75 -12.09 -3.13
C MET A 116 -23.76 -13.23 -3.10
N THR A 117 -24.11 -13.66 -1.90
CA THR A 117 -25.15 -14.67 -1.64
C THR A 117 -26.52 -14.03 -1.45
N GLY A 118 -26.55 -12.74 -1.08
CA GLY A 118 -27.75 -12.02 -0.68
C GLY A 118 -28.08 -12.18 0.80
N GLU A 119 -27.34 -13.02 1.53
CA GLU A 119 -27.41 -13.08 2.98
C GLU A 119 -26.38 -12.13 3.59
N TYR A 120 -26.86 -11.05 4.20
CA TYR A 120 -26.03 -9.95 4.66
C TYR A 120 -24.91 -10.40 5.62
N SER A 121 -25.21 -11.27 6.59
CA SER A 121 -24.24 -11.72 7.58
C SER A 121 -23.09 -12.52 6.93
N LEU A 122 -23.43 -13.45 6.04
CA LEU A 122 -22.47 -14.27 5.32
C LEU A 122 -21.64 -13.44 4.32
N ASP A 123 -22.27 -12.52 3.60
CA ASP A 123 -21.59 -11.63 2.66
C ASP A 123 -20.62 -10.69 3.40
N HIS A 124 -21.00 -10.20 4.58
CA HIS A 124 -20.14 -9.42 5.46
C HIS A 124 -18.94 -10.24 5.96
N ALA A 125 -19.16 -11.40 6.56
CA ALA A 125 -18.09 -12.25 7.08
C ALA A 125 -17.06 -12.62 5.99
N ARG A 126 -17.53 -12.92 4.77
CA ARG A 126 -16.64 -13.18 3.62
C ARG A 126 -15.88 -11.93 3.17
N SER A 127 -16.49 -10.76 3.22
CA SER A 127 -15.81 -9.50 2.92
C SER A 127 -14.70 -9.21 3.93
N ILE A 128 -14.96 -9.40 5.22
CA ILE A 128 -13.94 -9.21 6.27
C ILE A 128 -12.81 -10.23 6.12
N HIS A 129 -13.12 -11.48 5.77
CA HIS A 129 -12.10 -12.48 5.50
C HIS A 129 -11.14 -12.06 4.37
N LEU A 130 -11.68 -11.61 3.22
CA LEU A 130 -10.86 -11.12 2.11
C LEU A 130 -10.06 -9.88 2.51
N ALA A 131 -10.66 -8.97 3.27
CA ALA A 131 -9.98 -7.76 3.73
C ALA A 131 -8.81 -8.08 4.69
N ARG A 132 -8.97 -9.08 5.57
CA ARG A 132 -7.89 -9.58 6.42
C ARG A 132 -6.77 -10.22 5.61
N GLN A 133 -7.09 -11.03 4.60
CA GLN A 133 -6.07 -11.61 3.72
C GLN A 133 -5.28 -10.53 2.97
N ALA A 134 -5.94 -9.45 2.54
CA ALA A 134 -5.25 -8.31 1.93
C ALA A 134 -4.36 -7.58 2.95
N PHE A 135 -4.81 -7.47 4.20
CA PHE A 135 -4.03 -6.85 5.27
C PHE A 135 -2.78 -7.68 5.62
N ASP A 136 -2.90 -9.00 5.76
CA ASP A 136 -1.75 -9.90 5.99
C ASP A 136 -0.68 -9.74 4.89
N VAL A 137 -1.12 -9.57 3.63
CA VAL A 137 -0.21 -9.33 2.51
C VAL A 137 0.40 -7.93 2.57
N ALA A 138 -0.36 -6.93 2.99
CA ALA A 138 0.13 -5.56 3.12
C ALA A 138 1.23 -5.48 4.17
N GLU A 139 1.06 -6.12 5.33
CA GLU A 139 2.09 -6.19 6.37
C GLU A 139 3.38 -6.88 5.89
N GLU A 140 3.28 -7.86 4.99
CA GLU A 140 4.44 -8.53 4.41
C GLU A 140 5.17 -7.72 3.32
N LEU A 141 4.48 -6.80 2.63
CA LEU A 141 5.00 -6.16 1.41
C LEU A 141 5.28 -4.67 1.55
N LEU A 142 4.56 -3.97 2.42
CA LEU A 142 4.69 -2.53 2.53
C LEU A 142 6.06 -2.16 3.07
N ALA A 143 6.63 -1.13 2.45
CA ALA A 143 7.77 -0.43 3.01
C ALA A 143 7.35 0.28 4.32
N PRO A 144 8.30 0.57 5.21
CA PRO A 144 8.04 1.40 6.39
C PRO A 144 7.35 2.71 6.01
N GLY A 145 6.22 2.99 6.66
CA GLY A 145 5.37 4.14 6.38
C GLY A 145 4.57 4.08 5.07
N GLY A 146 4.53 2.93 4.41
CA GLY A 146 3.64 2.68 3.28
C GLY A 146 2.16 2.68 3.68
N ASP A 147 1.28 2.74 2.68
CA ASP A 147 -0.16 2.93 2.86
C ASP A 147 -0.97 1.70 2.42
N PHE A 148 -2.09 1.48 3.09
CA PHE A 148 -2.98 0.36 2.80
C PHE A 148 -4.42 0.83 2.57
N VAL A 149 -5.01 0.40 1.46
CA VAL A 149 -6.41 0.68 1.14
C VAL A 149 -7.16 -0.62 0.87
N VAL A 150 -8.21 -0.88 1.64
CA VAL A 150 -8.99 -2.12 1.49
C VAL A 150 -10.48 -1.87 1.51
N LYS A 151 -11.18 -2.52 0.59
CA LYS A 151 -12.63 -2.60 0.62
C LYS A 151 -13.11 -3.56 1.71
N ALA A 152 -14.10 -3.11 2.46
CA ALA A 152 -14.87 -3.96 3.36
C ALA A 152 -16.37 -3.64 3.27
N PHE A 153 -17.20 -4.56 3.74
CA PHE A 153 -18.62 -4.32 3.94
C PHE A 153 -18.91 -4.01 5.40
N GLN A 154 -19.75 -3.01 5.65
CA GLN A 154 -20.27 -2.71 6.98
C GLN A 154 -20.96 -3.95 7.56
N GLY A 155 -20.75 -4.18 8.85
CA GLY A 155 -21.35 -5.28 9.61
C GLY A 155 -20.65 -5.43 10.96
N GLU A 156 -20.99 -6.50 11.68
CA GLU A 156 -20.61 -6.70 13.09
C GLU A 156 -19.09 -6.84 13.33
N ASP A 157 -18.35 -7.43 12.40
CA ASP A 157 -16.91 -7.70 12.54
C ASP A 157 -16.01 -6.56 12.00
N LEU A 158 -16.61 -5.53 11.39
CA LEU A 158 -15.83 -4.45 10.77
C LEU A 158 -15.03 -3.65 11.81
N ASP A 159 -15.62 -3.34 12.96
CA ASP A 159 -14.94 -2.52 13.96
C ASP A 159 -13.75 -3.26 14.59
N ALA A 160 -13.87 -4.58 14.82
CA ALA A 160 -12.74 -5.39 15.26
C ALA A 160 -11.59 -5.38 14.23
N PHE A 161 -11.91 -5.58 12.95
CA PHE A 161 -10.90 -5.50 11.88
C PHE A 161 -10.28 -4.10 11.78
N ARG A 162 -11.04 -3.03 12.01
CA ARG A 162 -10.52 -1.66 12.01
C ARG A 162 -9.55 -1.40 13.15
N GLU A 163 -9.77 -1.96 14.34
CA GLU A 163 -8.83 -1.81 15.45
C GLU A 163 -7.52 -2.55 15.16
N ASP A 164 -7.59 -3.74 14.55
CA ASP A 164 -6.38 -4.48 14.13
C ASP A 164 -5.57 -3.65 13.12
N VAL A 165 -6.21 -3.13 12.06
CA VAL A 165 -5.53 -2.26 11.09
C VAL A 165 -5.04 -0.97 11.75
N ARG A 166 -5.78 -0.36 12.68
CA ARG A 166 -5.34 0.87 13.33
C ARG A 166 -4.06 0.67 14.15
N ALA A 167 -3.87 -0.50 14.76
CA ALA A 167 -2.71 -0.76 15.59
C ALA A 167 -1.40 -0.64 14.79
N GLU A 168 -1.42 -1.02 13.52
CA GLU A 168 -0.23 -1.10 12.68
C GLU A 168 0.03 0.18 11.85
N PHE A 169 -0.86 1.17 11.83
CA PHE A 169 -0.70 2.38 11.02
C PHE A 169 -0.83 3.68 11.84
N GLU A 170 -0.13 4.73 11.45
CA GLU A 170 -0.21 6.06 12.09
C GLU A 170 -1.63 6.64 12.07
N TYR A 171 -2.34 6.40 10.96
CA TYR A 171 -3.65 6.96 10.73
C TYR A 171 -4.57 5.97 10.03
N LEU A 172 -5.83 5.93 10.45
CA LEU A 172 -6.88 5.13 9.81
C LEU A 172 -8.15 5.95 9.61
N ARG A 173 -8.65 5.98 8.37
CA ARG A 173 -9.95 6.55 8.02
C ARG A 173 -10.83 5.54 7.30
N THR A 174 -12.13 5.67 7.50
CA THR A 174 -13.14 4.96 6.71
C THR A 174 -13.78 5.92 5.72
N VAL A 175 -13.82 5.54 4.45
CA VAL A 175 -14.32 6.35 3.33
C VAL A 175 -15.38 5.57 2.56
N SER A 176 -16.53 6.19 2.31
CA SER A 176 -17.50 5.72 1.31
C SER A 176 -17.41 6.62 0.08
N PRO A 177 -16.82 6.17 -1.04
CA PRO A 177 -16.68 6.99 -2.24
C PRO A 177 -18.05 7.25 -2.87
N PRO A 178 -18.34 8.47 -3.36
CA PRO A 178 -19.60 8.80 -4.03
C PRO A 178 -19.93 7.90 -5.24
N ALA A 179 -18.92 7.31 -5.88
CA ALA A 179 -19.12 6.34 -6.97
C ALA A 179 -19.64 4.96 -6.52
N SER A 180 -19.81 4.75 -5.20
CA SER A 180 -20.48 3.57 -4.63
C SER A 180 -21.98 3.59 -4.92
N ARG A 181 -22.62 2.41 -4.97
CA ARG A 181 -24.09 2.37 -5.14
C ARG A 181 -24.73 2.79 -3.82
N ASP A 182 -25.81 3.58 -3.84
CA ASP A 182 -26.56 4.00 -2.64
C ASP A 182 -27.06 2.81 -1.78
N SER A 183 -27.22 1.63 -2.39
CA SER A 183 -27.64 0.41 -1.70
C SER A 183 -26.49 -0.45 -1.16
N SER A 184 -25.24 -0.01 -1.34
CA SER A 184 -24.06 -0.81 -0.99
C SER A 184 -23.65 -0.53 0.44
N SER A 185 -23.45 -1.58 1.23
CA SER A 185 -22.77 -1.50 2.54
C SER A 185 -21.25 -1.32 2.41
N GLU A 186 -20.76 -0.88 1.25
CA GLU A 186 -19.35 -0.82 0.90
C GLU A 186 -18.67 0.40 1.54
N VAL A 187 -17.54 0.15 2.18
CA VAL A 187 -16.64 1.14 2.74
C VAL A 187 -15.20 0.77 2.35
N TYR A 188 -14.33 1.77 2.33
CA TYR A 188 -12.89 1.58 2.20
C TYR A 188 -12.23 2.01 3.50
N LEU A 189 -11.36 1.16 4.02
CA LEU A 189 -10.40 1.55 5.05
C LEU A 189 -9.17 2.08 4.33
N VAL A 190 -8.77 3.30 4.67
CA VAL A 190 -7.55 3.96 4.20
C VAL A 190 -6.66 4.12 5.42
N ALA A 191 -5.65 3.26 5.51
CA ALA A 191 -4.64 3.26 6.54
C ALA A 191 -3.36 3.88 5.96
N LYS A 192 -2.75 4.80 6.70
CA LYS A 192 -1.59 5.58 6.23
C LYS A 192 -0.44 5.40 7.21
N GLY A 193 0.77 5.22 6.66
CA GLY A 193 2.00 5.15 7.45
C GLY A 193 2.13 3.86 8.27
N LEU A 194 2.52 2.74 7.65
CA LEU A 194 2.81 1.49 8.36
C LEU A 194 3.90 1.67 9.42
N ASN A 195 3.64 1.24 10.65
CA ASN A 195 4.48 1.41 11.84
C ASN A 195 5.54 0.32 12.01
N THR A 196 6.18 -0.13 10.93
CA THR A 196 7.17 -1.21 10.95
C THR A 196 8.55 -0.68 10.57
N ALA A 197 9.12 0.19 11.42
CA ALA A 197 10.52 0.54 11.27
C ALA A 197 11.36 -0.75 11.40
N PRO A 198 12.33 -1.02 10.50
CA PRO A 198 13.21 -2.19 10.60
C PRO A 198 14.24 -2.07 11.73
N VAL A 199 14.14 -1.00 12.52
CA VAL A 199 15.01 -0.67 13.63
C VAL A 199 14.18 -0.19 14.82
N GLU A 200 14.65 -0.51 16.02
CA GLU A 200 14.06 -0.07 17.28
C GLU A 200 15.00 0.88 18.02
N ALA A 201 14.43 1.79 18.83
CA ALA A 201 15.23 2.65 19.71
C ALA A 201 16.12 1.79 20.65
N GLY A 202 17.43 2.04 20.60
CA GLY A 202 18.45 1.29 21.31
C GLY A 202 19.20 0.26 20.46
N ASP A 203 18.76 -0.02 19.22
CA ASP A 203 19.47 -0.91 18.30
C ASP A 203 20.88 -0.40 17.99
N ARG A 204 21.83 -1.32 17.90
CA ARG A 204 23.23 -1.06 17.54
C ARG A 204 23.56 -1.68 16.19
N LEU A 205 23.88 -0.83 15.22
CA LEU A 205 24.03 -1.22 13.82
C LEU A 205 25.34 -0.63 13.26
N GLU A 206 26.00 -1.37 12.38
CA GLU A 206 27.06 -0.80 11.52
C GLU A 206 26.39 -0.34 10.22
N VAL A 207 26.52 0.95 9.92
CA VAL A 207 25.89 1.57 8.75
C VAL A 207 26.92 2.31 7.92
N THR A 208 26.66 2.42 6.61
CA THR A 208 27.44 3.27 5.70
C THR A 208 26.58 4.44 5.26
N ILE A 209 27.13 5.65 5.35
CA ILE A 209 26.43 6.87 4.92
C ILE A 209 26.47 6.93 3.39
N GLU A 210 25.31 6.94 2.77
CA GLU A 210 25.17 6.93 1.31
C GLU A 210 24.93 8.34 0.74
N GLU A 211 24.33 9.24 1.53
CA GLU A 211 24.06 10.61 1.11
C GLU A 211 23.97 11.60 2.29
N LEU A 212 23.70 12.87 1.99
CA LEU A 212 23.50 13.93 2.98
C LEU A 212 22.08 14.50 2.85
N GLY A 213 21.40 14.66 3.99
CA GLY A 213 20.15 15.40 4.07
C GLY A 213 20.36 16.91 3.90
N ASP A 214 19.27 17.64 3.72
CA ASP A 214 19.29 19.10 3.51
C ASP A 214 19.93 19.89 4.66
N GLU A 215 19.85 19.36 5.89
CA GLU A 215 20.44 19.97 7.09
C GLU A 215 21.91 19.57 7.32
N GLY A 216 22.46 18.71 6.46
CA GLY A 216 23.86 18.25 6.51
C GLY A 216 24.09 16.98 7.32
N ASP A 217 23.02 16.33 7.79
CA ASP A 217 23.10 15.02 8.43
C ASP A 217 23.42 13.92 7.42
N GLY A 218 24.23 12.93 7.82
CA GLY A 218 24.47 11.74 7.02
C GLY A 218 23.22 10.85 6.99
N ILE A 219 22.89 10.29 5.83
CA ILE A 219 21.78 9.34 5.69
C ILE A 219 22.36 7.97 5.35
N ALA A 220 22.02 6.98 6.17
CA ALA A 220 22.19 5.57 5.87
C ALA A 220 20.84 4.91 5.58
N TYR A 221 20.86 3.81 4.85
CA TYR A 221 19.66 3.03 4.53
C TYR A 221 19.75 1.64 5.18
N VAL A 222 18.76 1.30 6.00
CA VAL A 222 18.60 -0.04 6.59
C VAL A 222 17.35 -0.66 5.97
N GLU A 223 17.51 -1.60 5.04
CA GLU A 223 16.37 -2.21 4.34
C GLU A 223 15.44 -1.15 3.70
N GLY A 224 16.03 -0.12 3.08
CA GLY A 224 15.31 1.01 2.49
C GLY A 224 14.85 2.09 3.48
N TYR A 225 14.94 1.85 4.78
CA TYR A 225 14.59 2.82 5.83
C TYR A 225 15.71 3.82 6.08
N SER A 226 15.40 5.10 5.92
CA SER A 226 16.38 6.19 6.13
C SER A 226 16.70 6.37 7.61
N VAL A 227 17.99 6.32 7.95
CA VAL A 227 18.51 6.60 9.28
C VAL A 227 19.42 7.81 9.19
N PHE A 228 19.00 8.89 9.87
CA PHE A 228 19.74 10.14 9.95
C PHE A 228 20.79 10.05 11.06
N VAL A 229 22.04 10.35 10.71
CA VAL A 229 23.21 10.29 11.58
C VAL A 229 23.93 11.63 11.58
N PRO A 230 23.67 12.48 12.59
CA PRO A 230 24.25 13.83 12.64
C PRO A 230 25.77 13.83 12.63
N GLY A 231 26.35 14.71 11.81
CA GLY A 231 27.80 14.90 11.73
C GLY A 231 28.58 13.79 10.99
N ALA A 232 27.90 12.82 10.38
CA ALA A 232 28.52 11.78 9.55
C ALA A 232 28.54 12.19 8.07
N GLY A 233 29.66 11.96 7.38
CA GLY A 233 29.84 12.27 5.95
C GLY A 233 29.64 11.08 5.02
N VAL A 234 29.32 11.35 3.75
CA VAL A 234 29.15 10.32 2.70
C VAL A 234 30.38 9.43 2.58
N GLY A 235 30.14 8.11 2.55
CA GLY A 235 31.17 7.08 2.45
C GLY A 235 31.82 6.68 3.78
N GLU A 236 31.42 7.29 4.90
CA GLU A 236 31.80 6.82 6.24
C GLU A 236 31.02 5.56 6.62
N THR A 237 31.71 4.57 7.16
CA THR A 237 31.11 3.40 7.82
C THR A 237 31.33 3.54 9.32
N LEU A 238 30.25 3.53 10.11
CA LEU A 238 30.29 3.74 11.56
C LEU A 238 29.27 2.87 12.29
N THR A 239 29.59 2.55 13.54
CA THR A 239 28.61 1.96 14.46
C THR A 239 27.74 3.06 15.04
N VAL A 240 26.42 2.88 14.97
CA VAL A 240 25.43 3.82 15.50
C VAL A 240 24.50 3.14 16.50
N VAL A 241 23.90 3.94 17.38
CA VAL A 241 22.75 3.54 18.22
C VAL A 241 21.54 4.32 17.76
N ILE A 242 20.43 3.64 17.48
CA ILE A 242 19.16 4.29 17.15
C ILE A 242 18.62 5.00 18.39
N ASP A 243 18.36 6.30 18.29
CA ASP A 243 17.75 7.12 19.35
C ASP A 243 16.22 7.07 19.25
N GLU A 244 15.70 7.31 18.05
CA GLU A 244 14.26 7.31 17.76
C GLU A 244 14.00 6.63 16.42
N ALA A 245 13.01 5.74 16.36
CA ALA A 245 12.52 5.14 15.13
C ALA A 245 11.11 5.66 14.85
N LYS A 246 10.92 6.41 13.76
CA LYS A 246 9.60 6.82 13.25
C LYS A 246 9.18 5.90 12.12
N PRO A 247 7.92 5.93 11.65
CA PRO A 247 7.47 5.00 10.62
C PRO A 247 8.25 5.04 9.30
N ARG A 248 8.74 6.21 8.87
CA ARG A 248 9.49 6.36 7.61
C ARG A 248 10.99 6.59 7.75
N PHE A 249 11.45 6.96 8.94
CA PHE A 249 12.87 7.27 9.17
C PHE A 249 13.21 7.24 10.65
N GLY A 250 14.48 6.99 10.93
CA GLY A 250 15.03 6.96 12.28
C GLY A 250 16.14 7.98 12.46
N PHE A 251 16.46 8.27 13.71
CA PHE A 251 17.63 9.04 14.11
C PHE A 251 18.57 8.14 14.86
N ALA A 252 19.87 8.28 14.61
CA ALA A 252 20.89 7.52 15.29
C ALA A 252 22.09 8.39 15.65
N GLU A 253 22.75 8.04 16.76
CA GLU A 253 23.97 8.68 17.19
C GLU A 253 25.16 7.75 16.97
N ARG A 254 26.29 8.33 16.55
CA ARG A 254 27.56 7.62 16.44
C ARG A 254 27.99 7.10 17.80
N VAL A 255 28.41 5.83 17.84
CA VAL A 255 29.14 5.28 18.98
C VAL A 255 30.63 5.46 18.72
N ASP A 256 31.30 6.21 19.60
CA ASP A 256 32.76 6.19 19.62
C ASP A 256 33.23 4.91 20.36
N ASP A 257 34.20 4.19 19.79
CA ASP A 257 34.78 2.93 20.34
C ASP A 257 35.57 3.12 21.66
N GLY A 258 35.13 4.01 22.54
CA GLY A 258 35.96 4.57 23.60
C GLY A 258 35.25 4.91 24.92
N GLU A 259 34.22 4.18 25.35
CA GLU A 259 33.76 4.17 26.77
C GLU A 259 33.32 2.77 27.25
#